data_AF-A0A2V7J1A4-F1
#
_entry.id   AF-A0A2V7J1A4-F1
#
_cell.length_a   1.000
_cell.length_b   1.000
_cell.length_c   1.000
_cell.angle_alpha   90.00
_cell.angle_beta   90.00
_cell.angle_gamma   90.00
#
_symmetry.space_group_name_H-M   'P 1'
#
loop_
_entity.id
_entity.type
_entity.pdbx_description
1 polymer ?
#
loop_
_entity_poly.entity_id
_entity_poly.type
_entity_poly.pdbx_seq_one_letter_code
_entity_poly.pdbx_strand_id
1 'polypeptide(L)'
;EYAGWRLRSRMRAPESWRFPVKLGFNVEYETARPAFSESARTLELTPTLERRLGPVQLLANPTLERDLAGPEHEWEFEPRARVGVAVGRVVTLGLEYYGAFLEAEKFHQVYPTADLRLGDDISWHLGVGFGSASAGDRLVFKTAFEVPLFGEK
;
A
#
# COMPACT_ATOMS: atom_id res chain seq x y z
N GLU A 1 -16.94 -21.58 -6.05
CA GLU A 1 -17.41 -21.08 -4.75
C GLU A 1 -17.21 -19.57 -4.68
N TYR A 2 -17.86 -18.88 -3.74
CA TYR A 2 -17.80 -17.43 -3.59
C TYR A 2 -17.11 -17.07 -2.26
N ALA A 3 -15.99 -16.33 -2.34
CA ALA A 3 -15.14 -16.02 -1.18
C ALA A 3 -15.55 -14.73 -0.46
N GLY A 4 -16.04 -13.72 -1.18
CA GLY A 4 -16.28 -12.39 -0.61
C GLY A 4 -16.33 -11.28 -1.66
N TRP A 5 -16.44 -10.04 -1.20
CA TRP A 5 -16.33 -8.85 -2.04
C TRP A 5 -15.60 -7.73 -1.32
N ARG A 6 -15.00 -6.83 -2.09
CA ARG A 6 -14.29 -5.65 -1.61
C ARG A 6 -14.74 -4.43 -2.39
N LEU A 7 -15.15 -3.38 -1.67
CA LEU A 7 -15.47 -2.07 -2.23
C LEU A 7 -14.39 -1.09 -1.80
N ARG A 8 -13.77 -0.44 -2.78
CA ARG A 8 -12.71 0.54 -2.56
C ARG A 8 -13.12 1.88 -3.16
N SER A 9 -13.10 2.93 -2.34
CA SER A 9 -13.30 4.31 -2.77
C SER A 9 -12.03 5.11 -2.57
N ARG A 10 -11.58 5.81 -3.61
CA ARG A 10 -10.35 6.61 -3.61
C ARG A 10 -10.68 8.06 -3.88
N MET A 11 -10.15 8.94 -3.05
CA MET A 11 -10.33 10.39 -3.14
C MET A 11 -8.96 11.07 -3.13
N ARG A 12 -8.84 12.20 -3.83
CA ARG A 12 -7.64 13.02 -3.87
C ARG A 12 -8.02 14.48 -3.66
N ALA A 13 -7.24 15.20 -2.85
CA ALA A 13 -7.41 16.63 -2.68
C ALA A 13 -7.15 17.35 -4.02
N PRO A 14 -8.00 18.33 -4.42
CA PRO A 14 -7.80 19.10 -5.64
C PRO A 14 -6.44 19.82 -5.66
N GLU A 15 -5.79 19.86 -6.82
CA GLU A 15 -4.51 20.58 -6.96
C GLU A 15 -4.66 22.09 -6.74
N SER A 16 -5.86 22.64 -6.94
CA SER A 16 -6.17 24.06 -6.69
C SER A 16 -6.02 24.49 -5.23
N TRP A 17 -6.03 23.54 -4.28
CA TRP A 17 -5.82 23.83 -2.86
C TRP A 17 -4.36 24.16 -2.53
N ARG A 18 -3.42 23.87 -3.44
CA ARG A 18 -1.98 24.24 -3.36
C ARG A 18 -1.29 23.81 -2.06
N PHE A 19 -1.66 22.66 -1.50
CA PHE A 19 -0.97 22.11 -0.35
C PHE A 19 0.50 21.75 -0.66
N PRO A 20 1.41 21.84 0.33
CA PRO A 20 2.82 21.49 0.17
C PRO A 20 3.05 19.98 -0.03
N VAL A 21 2.02 19.17 0.21
CA VAL A 21 1.97 17.73 -0.02
C VAL A 21 0.67 17.39 -0.76
N LYS A 22 0.72 16.41 -1.66
CA LYS A 22 -0.48 15.85 -2.28
C LYS A 22 -1.17 14.95 -1.25
N LEU A 23 -2.46 15.19 -1.04
CA LEU A 23 -3.27 14.43 -0.09
C LEU A 23 -4.24 13.51 -0.84
N GLY A 24 -4.34 12.28 -0.37
CA GLY A 24 -5.35 11.32 -0.78
C GLY A 24 -5.96 10.62 0.41
N PHE A 25 -7.11 10.00 0.19
CA PHE A 25 -7.78 9.17 1.18
C PHE A 25 -8.46 7.99 0.49
N ASN A 26 -8.21 6.80 1.00
CA ASN A 26 -8.83 5.57 0.55
C ASN A 26 -9.70 5.01 1.68
N VAL A 27 -10.90 4.57 1.34
CA VAL A 27 -11.78 3.80 2.23
C VAL A 27 -12.06 2.48 1.54
N GLU A 28 -11.78 1.41 2.25
CA GLU A 28 -12.01 0.06 1.77
C GLU A 28 -12.84 -0.71 2.76
N TYR A 29 -13.93 -1.30 2.25
CA TYR A 29 -14.76 -2.21 3.00
C TYR A 29 -14.70 -3.58 2.33
N GLU A 30 -14.33 -4.58 3.12
CA GLU A 30 -14.22 -5.96 2.67
C GLU A 30 -15.16 -6.85 3.46
N THR A 31 -15.74 -7.83 2.78
CA THR A 31 -16.39 -8.97 3.43
C THR A 31 -15.83 -10.25 2.89
N ALA A 32 -15.49 -11.15 3.80
CA ALA A 32 -15.02 -12.49 3.52
C ALA A 32 -15.90 -13.50 4.24
N ARG A 33 -16.07 -14.70 3.68
CA ARG A 33 -16.74 -15.78 4.42
C ARG A 33 -15.82 -16.31 5.51
N PRO A 34 -16.36 -16.76 6.67
CA PRO A 34 -15.56 -17.31 7.77
C PRO A 34 -14.62 -18.47 7.39
N ALA A 35 -14.94 -19.19 6.32
CA ALA A 35 -14.09 -20.26 5.80
C ALA A 35 -12.77 -19.76 5.18
N PHE A 36 -12.63 -18.46 4.92
CA PHE A 36 -11.50 -17.84 4.24
C PHE A 36 -10.87 -16.66 5.00
N SER A 37 -11.48 -16.23 6.11
CA SER A 37 -10.98 -15.14 6.96
C SER A 37 -11.57 -15.28 8.37
N GLU A 38 -10.77 -14.99 9.40
CA GLU A 38 -11.26 -14.91 10.79
C GLU A 38 -12.16 -13.68 11.00
N SER A 39 -12.00 -12.67 10.15
CA SER A 39 -12.74 -11.42 10.17
C SER A 39 -13.71 -11.37 9.00
N ALA A 40 -15.00 -11.49 9.30
CA ALA A 40 -16.04 -11.60 8.26
C ALA A 40 -16.27 -10.26 7.52
N ARG A 41 -15.88 -9.15 8.15
CA ARG A 41 -16.05 -7.79 7.66
C ARG A 41 -14.95 -6.89 8.19
N THR A 42 -14.28 -6.16 7.32
CA THR A 42 -13.13 -5.31 7.68
C THR A 42 -13.25 -3.94 7.00
N LEU A 43 -12.79 -2.90 7.69
CA LEU A 43 -12.74 -1.52 7.22
C LEU A 43 -11.30 -1.00 7.28
N GLU A 44 -10.72 -0.68 6.11
CA GLU A 44 -9.41 -0.04 5.99
C GLU A 44 -9.59 1.44 5.63
N LEU A 45 -8.94 2.33 6.38
CA LEU A 45 -8.88 3.76 6.15
C LEU A 45 -7.43 4.16 5.87
N THR A 46 -7.14 4.58 4.64
CA THR A 46 -5.77 4.89 4.19
C THR A 46 -5.63 6.36 3.81
N PRO A 47 -5.21 7.25 4.72
CA PRO A 47 -4.66 8.54 4.33
C PRO A 47 -3.44 8.34 3.44
N THR A 48 -3.20 9.26 2.51
CA THR A 48 -2.02 9.26 1.64
C THR A 48 -1.41 10.65 1.65
N LEU A 49 -0.13 10.74 2.01
CA LEU A 49 0.66 11.96 1.94
C LEU A 49 1.81 11.73 0.96
N GLU A 50 1.83 12.48 -0.14
CA GLU A 50 2.87 12.35 -1.16
C GLU A 50 3.57 13.70 -1.38
N ARG A 51 4.90 13.67 -1.50
CA ARG A 51 5.69 14.83 -1.91
C ARG A 51 6.77 14.42 -2.90
N ARG A 52 6.94 15.21 -3.95
CA ARG A 52 8.05 15.08 -4.90
C ARG A 52 9.01 16.26 -4.74
N LEU A 53 10.30 15.96 -4.70
CA LEU A 53 11.42 16.88 -4.52
C LEU A 53 12.46 16.58 -5.60
N GLY A 54 12.26 17.14 -6.79
CA GLY A 54 13.04 16.75 -7.97
C GLY A 54 12.87 15.26 -8.30
N PRO A 55 13.94 14.45 -8.35
CA PRO A 55 13.85 13.02 -8.63
C PRO A 55 13.37 12.20 -7.44
N VAL A 56 13.31 12.78 -6.23
CA VAL A 56 12.94 12.07 -5.01
C VAL A 56 11.42 12.13 -4.79
N GLN A 57 10.81 10.99 -4.53
CA GLN A 57 9.43 10.85 -4.10
C GLN A 57 9.40 10.35 -2.66
N LEU A 58 8.56 10.98 -1.84
CA LEU A 58 8.24 10.57 -0.49
C LEU A 58 6.74 10.26 -0.44
N LEU A 59 6.39 9.10 0.10
CA LEU A 59 5.00 8.64 0.27
C LEU A 59 4.82 8.09 1.68
N ALA A 60 3.73 8.46 2.32
CA ALA A 60 3.32 7.90 3.61
C ALA A 60 1.82 7.61 3.62
N ASN A 61 1.48 6.44 4.16
CA ASN A 61 0.14 5.90 4.29
C ASN A 61 -0.06 5.41 5.73
N PRO A 62 -0.46 6.29 6.67
CA PRO A 62 -0.76 5.91 8.05
C PRO A 62 -2.12 5.19 8.10
N THR A 63 -2.14 3.95 7.65
CA THR A 63 -3.38 3.15 7.49
C THR A 63 -3.93 2.73 8.84
N LEU A 64 -5.25 2.78 8.98
CA LEU A 64 -5.97 2.23 10.11
C LEU A 64 -6.91 1.14 9.60
N GLU A 65 -6.87 -0.02 10.22
CA GLU A 65 -7.75 -1.14 9.91
C GLU A 65 -8.61 -1.48 11.13
N ARG A 66 -9.83 -1.97 10.90
CA ARG A 66 -10.70 -2.46 11.95
C ARG A 66 -11.62 -3.54 11.47
N ASP A 67 -11.71 -4.59 12.27
CA ASP A 67 -12.70 -5.63 12.11
C ASP A 67 -14.07 -5.21 12.66
N LEU A 68 -15.05 -5.29 11.77
CA LEU A 68 -16.44 -4.92 12.02
C LEU A 68 -17.29 -6.14 12.41
N ALA A 69 -16.75 -7.35 12.25
CA ALA A 69 -17.37 -8.60 12.67
C ALA A 69 -16.31 -9.66 12.97
N GLY A 70 -16.32 -10.21 14.19
CA GLY A 70 -15.29 -11.10 14.73
C GLY A 70 -15.19 -10.91 16.24
N PRO A 71 -14.37 -11.69 16.97
CA PRO A 71 -14.08 -11.44 18.38
C PRO A 71 -13.20 -10.20 18.60
N GLU A 72 -12.40 -9.83 17.59
CA GLU A 72 -11.51 -8.68 17.61
C GLU A 72 -12.19 -7.48 16.95
N HIS A 73 -12.09 -6.31 17.60
CA HIS A 73 -12.83 -5.10 17.24
C HIS A 73 -12.01 -3.81 17.41
N GLU A 74 -10.72 -3.95 17.66
CA GLU A 74 -9.83 -2.83 17.89
C GLU A 74 -9.38 -2.18 16.58
N TRP A 75 -8.83 -0.97 16.68
CA TRP A 75 -8.21 -0.32 15.54
C TRP A 75 -6.74 -0.73 15.47
N GLU A 76 -6.35 -1.29 14.35
CA GLU A 76 -4.98 -1.67 14.06
C GLU A 76 -4.30 -0.58 13.25
N PHE A 77 -3.05 -0.28 13.59
CA PHE A 77 -2.27 0.72 12.87
C PHE A 77 -1.28 0.04 11.93
N GLU A 78 -1.47 0.25 10.62
CA GLU A 78 -0.64 -0.33 9.57
C GLU A 78 0.05 0.73 8.70
N PRO A 79 1.06 1.45 9.22
CA PRO A 79 1.73 2.46 8.45
C PRO A 79 2.55 1.84 7.32
N ARG A 80 2.35 2.38 6.11
CA ARG A 80 3.13 2.07 4.92
C ARG A 80 3.86 3.35 4.49
N ALA A 81 5.12 3.25 4.08
CA ALA A 81 5.88 4.39 3.63
C ALA A 81 6.81 4.01 2.49
N ARG A 82 7.14 4.98 1.63
CA ARG A 82 8.07 4.77 0.53
C ARG A 82 8.93 6.01 0.29
N VAL A 83 10.22 5.77 0.04
CA VAL A 83 11.12 6.73 -0.58
C VAL A 83 11.53 6.17 -1.94
N GLY A 84 11.36 6.94 -3.01
CA GLY A 84 11.77 6.59 -4.36
C GLY A 84 12.70 7.64 -4.94
N VAL A 85 13.64 7.24 -5.78
CA VAL A 85 14.55 8.12 -6.52
C VAL A 85 14.55 7.70 -7.99
N ALA A 86 14.12 8.60 -8.86
CA ALA A 86 14.17 8.39 -10.30
C ALA A 86 15.64 8.40 -10.78
N VAL A 87 16.06 7.30 -11.42
CA VAL A 87 17.37 7.12 -12.02
C VAL A 87 17.19 7.05 -13.53
N GLY A 88 17.32 8.22 -14.18
CA GLY A 88 16.99 8.38 -15.59
C GLY A 88 15.48 8.38 -15.84
N ARG A 89 15.05 7.92 -17.03
CA ARG A 89 13.63 7.93 -17.44
C ARG A 89 12.91 6.60 -17.21
N VAL A 90 13.67 5.52 -17.06
CA VAL A 90 13.16 4.14 -17.10
C VAL A 90 13.08 3.54 -15.69
N VAL A 91 14.00 3.89 -14.80
CA VAL A 91 14.16 3.20 -13.52
C VAL A 91 13.87 4.15 -12.36
N THR A 92 13.11 3.69 -11.37
CA THR A 92 13.01 4.32 -10.05
C THR A 92 13.48 3.31 -9.02
N LEU A 93 14.53 3.64 -8.27
CA LEU A 93 14.94 2.83 -7.13
C LEU A 93 14.18 3.30 -5.90
N GLY A 94 13.80 2.40 -5.01
CA GLY A 94 13.07 2.78 -3.82
C GLY A 94 13.34 1.92 -2.61
N LEU A 95 12.88 2.42 -1.48
CA LEU A 95 12.79 1.71 -0.21
C LEU A 95 11.36 1.86 0.28
N GLU A 96 10.67 0.73 0.46
CA GLU A 96 9.35 0.69 1.08
C GLU A 96 9.45 0.14 2.50
N TYR A 97 8.58 0.63 3.37
CA TYR A 97 8.42 0.18 4.73
C TYR A 97 6.95 -0.18 4.94
N TYR A 98 6.73 -1.33 5.57
CA TYR A 98 5.42 -1.80 6.01
C TYR A 98 5.54 -2.13 7.49
N GLY A 99 4.65 -1.57 8.30
CA GLY A 99 4.51 -1.95 9.70
C GLY A 99 3.09 -2.39 9.99
N ALA A 100 2.94 -3.31 10.94
CA ALA A 100 1.67 -3.62 11.58
C ALA A 100 1.89 -3.59 13.10
N PHE A 101 1.08 -2.80 13.79
CA PHE A 101 1.11 -2.66 15.24
C PHE A 101 -0.15 -3.31 15.81
N LEU A 102 -0.06 -4.63 16.01
CA LEU A 102 -1.08 -5.43 16.66
C LEU A 102 -0.84 -5.42 18.17
N GLU A 103 -1.86 -5.71 18.99
CA GLU A 103 -1.77 -5.61 20.45
C GLU A 103 -0.56 -6.35 21.05
N ALA A 104 -0.31 -7.57 20.57
CA ALA A 104 0.75 -8.44 21.11
C ALA A 104 2.02 -8.47 20.24
N GLU A 105 1.93 -8.08 18.97
CA GLU A 105 3.01 -8.29 18.00
C GLU A 105 3.25 -7.06 17.14
N LYS A 106 4.53 -6.71 17.00
CA LYS A 106 4.98 -5.63 16.12
C LYS A 106 5.68 -6.24 14.94
N PHE A 107 5.10 -6.06 13.76
CA PHE A 107 5.69 -6.45 12.51
C PHE A 107 6.29 -5.25 11.80
N HIS A 108 7.48 -5.45 11.26
CA HIS A 108 8.17 -4.47 10.45
C HIS A 108 8.82 -5.19 9.28
N GLN A 109 8.62 -4.64 8.08
CA GLN A 109 9.23 -5.14 6.87
C GLN A 109 9.74 -4.00 6.01
N VAL A 110 10.93 -4.19 5.46
CA VAL A 110 11.57 -3.21 4.59
C VAL A 110 11.87 -3.86 3.25
N TYR A 111 11.53 -3.16 2.17
CA TYR A 111 11.70 -3.61 0.80
C TYR A 111 12.59 -2.63 0.02
N PRO A 112 13.84 -2.96 -0.29
CA PRO A 112 14.48 -2.44 -1.49
C PRO A 112 13.61 -2.77 -2.71
N THR A 113 13.32 -1.77 -3.54
CA THR A 113 12.45 -1.87 -4.71
C THR A 113 13.06 -1.24 -5.94
N ALA A 114 12.61 -1.70 -7.10
CA ALA A 114 12.87 -1.09 -8.40
C ALA A 114 11.58 -1.06 -9.23
N ASP A 115 11.22 0.13 -9.71
CA ASP A 115 10.17 0.31 -10.72
C ASP A 115 10.82 0.50 -12.08
N LEU A 116 10.32 -0.22 -13.06
CA LEU A 116 10.72 -0.13 -14.46
C LEU A 116 9.52 0.37 -15.27
N ARG A 117 9.70 1.49 -15.99
CA ARG A 117 8.78 1.93 -17.05
C ARG A 117 9.21 1.33 -18.37
N LEU A 118 8.40 0.44 -18.92
CA LEU A 118 8.67 -0.25 -20.18
C LEU A 118 7.84 0.42 -21.28
N GLY A 119 8.43 1.39 -21.97
CA GLY A 119 7.69 2.26 -22.90
C GLY A 119 6.81 3.27 -22.14
N ASP A 120 5.73 3.70 -22.78
CA ASP A 120 4.90 4.78 -22.23
C ASP A 120 3.90 4.29 -21.18
N ASP A 121 3.44 3.05 -21.29
CA ASP A 121 2.23 2.59 -20.62
C ASP A 121 2.45 1.45 -19.61
N ILE A 122 3.52 0.67 -19.78
CA ILE A 122 3.75 -0.51 -18.95
C ILE A 122 4.62 -0.14 -17.77
N SER A 123 4.22 -0.57 -16.57
CA SER A 123 5.06 -0.46 -15.38
C SER A 123 5.27 -1.82 -14.73
N TRP A 124 6.48 -2.04 -14.24
CA TRP A 124 6.86 -3.24 -13.52
C TRP A 124 7.54 -2.85 -12.21
N HIS A 125 6.93 -3.22 -11.10
CA HIS A 125 7.44 -3.04 -9.75
C HIS A 125 8.05 -4.34 -9.25
N LEU A 126 9.26 -4.26 -8.70
CA LEU A 126 10.00 -5.36 -8.10
C LEU A 126 10.41 -4.99 -6.67
N GLY A 127 10.33 -5.93 -5.74
CA GLY A 127 10.74 -5.73 -4.36
C GLY A 127 11.19 -7.01 -3.67
N VAL A 128 12.18 -6.87 -2.77
CA VAL A 128 12.63 -7.95 -1.89
C VAL A 128 12.49 -7.48 -0.45
N GLY A 129 11.57 -8.07 0.29
CA GLY A 129 11.21 -7.70 1.66
C GLY A 129 11.98 -8.49 2.70
N PHE A 130 12.45 -7.79 3.73
CA PHE A 130 13.12 -8.37 4.88
C PHE A 130 12.31 -8.04 6.14
N GLY A 131 11.78 -9.06 6.80
CA GLY A 131 10.93 -8.92 7.98
C GLY A 131 11.67 -9.10 9.30
N SER A 132 11.12 -8.53 10.38
CA SER A 132 11.50 -8.87 11.76
C SER A 132 11.28 -10.36 12.03
N ALA A 133 12.20 -10.99 12.77
CA ALA A 133 12.18 -12.43 13.04
C ALA A 133 11.09 -12.90 14.01
N SER A 134 10.37 -11.99 14.68
CA SER A 134 9.48 -12.32 15.81
C SER A 134 8.05 -12.68 15.41
N ALA A 135 7.56 -12.23 14.25
CA ALA A 135 6.25 -12.57 13.70
C ALA A 135 6.22 -12.13 12.22
N GLY A 136 6.00 -13.05 11.28
CA GLY A 136 5.92 -12.76 9.84
C GLY A 136 7.03 -13.36 8.97
N ASP A 137 6.88 -13.23 7.64
CA ASP A 137 7.80 -13.78 6.65
C ASP A 137 9.15 -13.06 6.65
N ARG A 138 10.23 -13.83 6.91
CA ARG A 138 11.61 -13.30 6.98
C ARG A 138 12.10 -12.74 5.65
N LEU A 139 11.65 -13.33 4.54
CA LEU A 139 12.04 -12.95 3.18
C LEU A 139 10.83 -13.05 2.26
N VAL A 140 10.47 -11.95 1.61
CA VAL A 140 9.32 -11.89 0.70
C VAL A 140 9.75 -11.34 -0.65
N PHE A 141 9.31 -11.97 -1.74
CA PHE A 141 9.50 -11.43 -3.09
C PHE A 141 8.18 -10.81 -3.57
N LYS A 142 8.23 -9.55 -3.97
CA LYS A 142 7.07 -8.79 -4.45
C LYS A 142 7.29 -8.40 -5.90
N THR A 143 6.30 -8.64 -6.73
CA THR A 143 6.28 -8.19 -8.13
C THR A 143 4.88 -7.73 -8.49
N ALA A 144 4.76 -6.57 -9.14
CA ALA A 144 3.50 -6.09 -9.69
C ALA A 144 3.73 -5.58 -11.11
N PHE A 145 2.95 -6.09 -12.05
CA PHE A 145 3.03 -5.73 -13.46
C PHE A 145 1.71 -5.08 -13.86
N GLU A 146 1.79 -3.85 -14.36
CA GLU A 146 0.62 -3.04 -14.71
C GLU A 146 0.65 -2.74 -16.21
N VAL A 147 -0.47 -3.06 -16.87
CA VAL A 147 -0.72 -2.79 -18.29
C VAL A 147 -2.11 -2.16 -18.40
N PRO A 148 -2.23 -0.94 -18.95
CA PRO A 148 -3.53 -0.36 -19.21
C PRO A 148 -4.22 -1.11 -20.35
N LEU A 149 -5.45 -1.55 -20.13
CA LEU A 149 -6.25 -2.27 -21.13
C LEU A 149 -6.84 -1.34 -22.20
N PHE A 150 -6.98 -0.06 -21.88
CA PHE A 150 -7.44 0.97 -22.80
C PHE A 150 -6.52 2.18 -22.62
N GLY A 151 -5.73 2.50 -23.63
CA GLY A 151 -4.89 3.70 -23.62
C GLY A 151 -5.77 4.95 -23.57
N GLU A 152 -5.41 5.91 -22.74
CA GLU A 152 -5.91 7.28 -22.89
C GLU A 152 -5.36 7.79 -24.24
N LYS A 153 -6.21 7.78 -25.27
CA LYS A 153 -5.93 8.47 -26.54
C LYS A 153 -6.05 9.97 -26.38
#